data_AF-A0A0N0D1W4-F1
#
_entry.id   AF-A0A0N0D1W4-F1
#
_cell.length_a   1.000
_cell.length_b   1.000
_cell.length_c   1.000
_cell.angle_alpha   90.00
_cell.angle_beta   90.00
_cell.angle_gamma   90.00
#
_symmetry.space_group_name_H-M   'P 1'
#
loop_
_entity.id
_entity.type
_entity.pdbx_description
1 polymer ?
#
loop_
_entity_poly.entity_id
_entity_poly.type
_entity_poly.pdbx_seq_one_letter_code
_entity_poly.pdbx_strand_id
1 'polypeptide(L)'
;VGQELFEEGQIEGEKKGEKRAAKKLIAKQMAKKFNIQLRRIMPRLEPLRINDMMELGENLLTMNSFEDAHQWINNRKRIIKMAA
;
A
#
# COMPACT_ATOMS: atom_id res chain seq x y z
N VAL A 1 25.98 17.10 12.90
CA VAL A 1 26.26 16.48 11.59
C VAL A 1 26.30 14.95 11.63
N GLY A 2 27.18 14.29 12.40
CA GLY A 2 27.24 12.82 12.40
C GLY A 2 25.99 12.13 12.97
N GLN A 3 25.52 12.53 14.15
CA GLN A 3 24.36 11.91 14.83
C GLN A 3 23.03 12.14 14.08
N GLU A 4 22.81 13.34 13.54
CA GLU A 4 21.60 13.67 12.77
C GLU A 4 21.45 12.78 11.53
N LEU A 5 22.55 12.53 10.80
CA LEU A 5 22.53 11.64 9.63
C LEU A 5 22.23 10.18 9.99
N PHE A 6 22.66 9.71 11.17
CA PHE A 6 22.32 8.38 11.67
C PHE A 6 20.84 8.26 12.03
N GLU A 7 20.29 9.26 12.73
CA GLU A 7 18.86 9.30 13.08
C GLU A 7 17.97 9.39 11.83
N GLU A 8 18.33 10.23 10.86
CA GLU A 8 17.63 10.33 9.57
C GLU A 8 17.63 8.99 8.82
N GLY A 9 18.78 8.29 8.79
CA GLY A 9 18.91 6.98 8.17
C GLY A 9 18.06 5.90 8.85
N GLN A 10 17.94 5.92 10.19
CA GLN A 10 17.06 5.01 10.92
C GLN A 10 15.59 5.26 10.61
N ILE A 11 15.15 6.53 10.62
CA ILE A 11 13.78 6.92 10.32
C ILE A 11 13.41 6.53 8.88
N GLU A 12 14.30 6.73 7.92
CA GLU A 12 14.07 6.35 6.53
C GLU A 12 13.97 4.81 6.38
N GLY A 13 14.84 4.07 7.07
CA GLY A 13 14.84 2.61 7.10
C GLY A 13 13.53 2.05 7.67
N GLU A 14 13.06 2.60 8.78
CA GLU A 14 11.79 2.22 9.42
C GLU A 14 10.60 2.47 8.49
N LYS A 15 10.51 3.67 7.90
CA LYS A 15 9.45 4.01 6.94
C LYS A 15 9.45 3.10 5.72
N LYS A 16 10.62 2.73 5.19
CA LYS A 16 10.74 1.77 4.07
C LYS A 16 10.27 0.37 4.50
N GLY A 17 10.64 -0.06 5.70
CA GLY A 17 10.23 -1.33 6.29
C GLY A 17 8.71 -1.42 6.45
N GLU A 18 8.12 -0.38 7.05
CA GLU A 18 6.68 -0.24 7.26
C GLU A 18 5.91 -0.27 5.94
N LYS A 19 6.34 0.54 4.95
CA LYS A 19 5.73 0.54 3.60
C LYS A 19 5.76 -0.86 2.97
N ARG A 20 6.89 -1.57 3.09
CA ARG A 20 7.01 -2.93 2.54
C ARG A 20 6.12 -3.93 3.27
N ALA A 21 6.01 -3.83 4.59
CA ALA A 21 5.17 -4.68 5.42
C ALA A 21 3.68 -4.47 5.10
N ALA A 22 3.23 -3.21 5.08
CA ALA A 22 1.86 -2.84 4.72
C ALA A 22 1.49 -3.36 3.33
N LYS A 23 2.34 -3.12 2.32
CA LYS A 23 2.13 -3.61 0.95
C LYS A 23 1.98 -5.13 0.89
N LYS A 24 2.86 -5.87 1.58
CA LYS A 24 2.81 -7.34 1.60
C LYS A 24 1.55 -7.86 2.31
N LEU A 25 1.13 -7.20 3.38
CA LEU A 25 -0.08 -7.57 4.11
C LEU A 25 -1.32 -7.37 3.24
N ILE A 26 -1.52 -6.18 2.67
CA ILE A 26 -2.66 -5.88 1.80
C ILE A 26 -2.68 -6.80 0.57
N ALA A 27 -1.54 -7.02 -0.08
CA ALA A 27 -1.47 -7.93 -1.21
C ALA A 27 -1.91 -9.36 -0.85
N LYS A 28 -1.52 -9.87 0.33
CA LYS A 28 -1.95 -11.19 0.82
C LYS A 28 -3.45 -11.21 1.12
N GLN A 29 -4.00 -10.16 1.72
CA GLN A 29 -5.43 -10.07 2.02
C GLN A 29 -6.26 -10.09 0.73
N MET A 30 -5.91 -9.25 -0.25
CA MET A 30 -6.58 -9.22 -1.55
C MET A 30 -6.43 -10.56 -2.31
N ALA A 31 -5.24 -11.16 -2.28
CA ALA A 31 -4.99 -12.45 -2.91
C ALA A 31 -5.90 -13.54 -2.36
N LYS A 32 -6.01 -13.61 -1.02
CA LYS A 32 -6.87 -14.57 -0.33
C LYS A 32 -8.35 -14.29 -0.57
N LYS A 33 -8.79 -13.04 -0.39
CA LYS A 33 -10.21 -12.66 -0.46
C LYS A 33 -10.78 -12.86 -1.86
N PHE A 34 -10.02 -12.50 -2.89
CA PHE A 34 -10.50 -12.53 -4.28
C PHE A 34 -9.93 -13.68 -5.11
N ASN A 35 -9.17 -14.59 -4.49
CA ASN A 35 -8.50 -15.70 -5.17
C ASN A 35 -7.61 -15.25 -6.36
N ILE A 36 -6.83 -14.18 -6.17
CA ILE A 36 -5.94 -13.61 -7.18
C ILE A 36 -4.46 -13.85 -6.81
N GLN A 37 -3.62 -14.09 -7.81
CA GLN A 37 -2.18 -14.26 -7.61
C GLN A 37 -1.51 -12.97 -7.08
N LEU A 38 -0.73 -13.10 -6.00
CA LEU A 38 -0.04 -11.98 -5.34
C LEU A 38 0.78 -11.10 -6.30
N ARG A 39 1.43 -11.72 -7.29
CA ARG A 39 2.22 -11.03 -8.33
C ARG A 39 1.43 -10.01 -9.16
N ARG A 40 0.10 -10.19 -9.28
CA ARG A 40 -0.78 -9.25 -9.99
C ARG A 40 -1.20 -8.06 -9.12
N ILE A 41 -1.09 -8.20 -7.81
CA ILE A 41 -1.57 -7.22 -6.83
C ILE A 41 -0.43 -6.30 -6.39
N MET A 42 0.74 -6.87 -6.10
CA MET A 42 1.90 -6.13 -5.58
C MET A 42 2.26 -4.86 -6.38
N PRO A 43 2.38 -4.89 -7.73
CA PRO A 43 2.73 -3.69 -8.50
C PRO A 43 1.66 -2.59 -8.42
N ARG A 44 0.40 -2.96 -8.16
CA ARG A 44 -0.71 -2.00 -8.11
C ARG A 44 -0.68 -1.18 -6.82
N LEU A 45 -0.09 -1.71 -5.75
CA LEU A 45 0.04 -1.08 -4.44
C LEU A 45 1.31 -0.23 -4.31
N GLU A 46 2.30 -0.37 -5.20
CA GLU A 46 3.56 0.39 -5.17
C GLU A 46 3.40 1.92 -5.03
N PRO A 47 2.49 2.57 -5.79
CA PRO A 47 2.33 4.02 -5.72
C PRO A 47 1.51 4.47 -4.50
N LEU A 48 0.92 3.56 -3.73
CA LEU A 48 0.14 3.92 -2.55
C LEU A 48 1.07 4.28 -1.38
N ARG A 49 0.64 5.24 -0.57
CA ARG A 49 1.28 5.57 0.71
C ARG A 49 0.82 4.57 1.78
N ILE A 50 1.49 4.55 2.92
CA ILE A 50 1.15 3.68 4.05
C ILE A 50 -0.30 3.89 4.47
N ASN A 51 -0.71 5.14 4.67
CA ASN A 51 -2.09 5.48 5.05
C ASN A 51 -3.12 5.01 4.02
N ASP A 52 -2.82 5.15 2.71
CA ASP A 52 -3.71 4.67 1.65
C ASP A 52 -3.83 3.13 1.70
N MET A 53 -2.75 2.41 2.03
CA MET A 53 -2.79 0.95 2.19
C MET A 53 -3.58 0.53 3.44
N MET A 54 -3.49 1.28 4.54
CA MET A 54 -4.28 1.03 5.75
C MET A 54 -5.77 1.23 5.46
N GLU A 55 -6.13 2.33 4.81
CA GLU A 55 -7.51 2.63 4.41
C GLU A 55 -8.06 1.58 3.43
N LEU A 56 -7.23 1.10 2.50
CA LEU A 56 -7.61 -0.02 1.64
C LEU A 56 -7.86 -1.30 2.46
N GLY A 57 -7.07 -1.56 3.50
CA GLY A 57 -7.27 -2.69 4.42
C GLY A 57 -8.66 -2.70 5.05
N GLU A 58 -9.14 -1.55 5.50
CA GLU A 58 -10.49 -1.39 6.05
C GLU A 58 -11.56 -1.57 4.97
N ASN A 59 -11.40 -0.91 3.82
CA ASN A 59 -12.35 -1.01 2.71
C ASN A 59 -12.47 -2.45 2.14
N LEU A 60 -11.39 -3.24 2.20
CA LEU A 60 -11.43 -4.63 1.78
C LEU A 60 -12.42 -5.48 2.59
N LEU A 61 -12.78 -5.08 3.81
CA LEU A 61 -13.78 -5.79 4.61
C LEU A 61 -15.17 -5.71 3.97
N THR A 62 -15.50 -4.60 3.31
CA THR A 62 -16.82 -4.32 2.73
C THR A 62 -16.90 -4.59 1.22
N MET A 63 -15.76 -4.64 0.52
CA MET A 63 -15.71 -4.96 -0.91
C MET A 63 -16.10 -6.42 -1.19
N ASN A 64 -16.81 -6.64 -2.30
CA ASN A 64 -17.26 -7.98 -2.69
C ASN A 64 -16.47 -8.54 -3.88
N SER A 65 -15.82 -7.67 -4.66
CA SER A 65 -15.09 -8.07 -5.85
C SER A 65 -13.67 -7.49 -5.92
N PHE A 66 -12.82 -8.14 -6.70
CA PHE A 66 -11.51 -7.61 -7.04
C PHE A 66 -11.60 -6.30 -7.83
N GLU A 67 -12.68 -6.11 -8.59
CA GLU A 67 -12.89 -4.89 -9.36
C GLU A 67 -13.16 -3.70 -8.45
N ASP A 68 -13.91 -3.86 -7.35
CA ASP A 68 -14.14 -2.81 -6.36
C ASP A 68 -12.81 -2.31 -5.79
N ALA A 69 -11.94 -3.25 -5.40
CA ALA A 69 -10.61 -2.93 -4.88
C ALA A 69 -9.71 -2.30 -5.96
N HIS A 70 -9.82 -2.77 -7.20
CA HIS A 70 -9.07 -2.22 -8.32
C HIS A 70 -9.48 -0.77 -8.65
N GLN A 71 -10.78 -0.48 -8.66
CA GLN A 71 -11.31 0.86 -8.86
C GLN A 71 -10.88 1.79 -7.73
N TRP A 72 -10.96 1.34 -6.48
CA TRP A 72 -10.48 2.09 -5.33
C TRP A 72 -9.00 2.48 -5.49
N ILE A 73 -8.14 1.51 -5.84
CA ILE A 73 -6.71 1.75 -6.06
C ILE A 73 -6.48 2.76 -7.19
N ASN A 74 -7.20 2.63 -8.31
CA ASN A 74 -7.05 3.54 -9.44
C ASN A 74 -7.53 4.96 -9.12
N ASN A 75 -8.62 5.10 -8.38
CA ASN A 75 -9.09 6.40 -7.89
C ASN A 75 -8.03 7.04 -6.98
N ARG A 76 -7.46 6.26 -6.05
CA ARG A 76 -6.43 6.76 -5.15
C ARG A 76 -5.17 7.22 -5.88
N LYS A 77 -4.74 6.50 -6.93
CA LYS A 77 -3.62 6.92 -7.79
C LYS A 77 -3.87 8.26 -8.48
N ARG A 78 -5.12 8.52 -8.92
CA ARG A 78 -5.48 9.82 -9.51
C ARG A 78 -5.34 10.95 -8.50
N ILE A 79 -5.84 10.75 -7.29
CA ILE A 79 -5.71 11.73 -6.20
C ILE A 79 -4.25 12.02 -5.89
N ILE A 80 -3.42 10.98 -5.76
CA ILE A 80 -1.97 11.13 -5.53
C ILE A 80 -1.31 11.91 -6.66
N LYS A 81 -1.66 11.63 -7.93
CA LYS A 81 -1.12 12.34 -9.09
C LYS A 81 -1.53 13.81 -9.12
N MET A 82 -2.72 14.16 -8.63
CA MET A 82 -3.19 15.55 -8.57
C MET A 82 -2.58 16.34 -7.39
N ALA A 83 -2.10 15.65 -6.36
CA ALA A 83 -1.47 16.25 -5.18
C ALA A 83 0.06 16.36 -5.27
N ALA A 84 0.66 15.85 -6.34
CA ALA A 84 2.09 15.88 -6.63
C ALA A 84 2.40 16.96 -7.67
#